data_AF-A0A0F9GEY0-F1
#
_entry.id   AF-A0A0F9GEY0-F1
#
_cell.length_a   1.000
_cell.length_b   1.000
_cell.length_c   1.000
_cell.angle_alpha   90.00
_cell.angle_beta   90.00
_cell.angle_gamma   90.00
#
_symmetry.space_group_name_H-M   'P 1'
#
loop_
_entity.id
_entity.type
_entity.pdbx_description
1 polymer ?
#
loop_
_entity_poly.entity_id
_entity_poly.type
_entity_poly.pdbx_seq_one_letter_code
_entity_poly.pdbx_strand_id
1 'polypeptide(L)'
;GDPAHTRGEAAKQSAIGMLNDMYIEESDDEDGVVQMPLDMPFTTVPAPGGNVLDVRIDAVNSYLTRLIDGAPAFLLHPRCSGLRKGFLGRYRFERVQVSGDDRYKELPKKNHPYSDLQDGLQNICKGTMGETEVDDEYFEEYQEQATSWSGR
;
A
#
# COMPACT_ATOMS: atom_id res chain seq x y z
N GLY A 1 -16.29 -15.88 -23.40
CA GLY A 1 -15.86 -16.31 -22.07
C GLY A 1 -15.40 -15.09 -21.31
N ASP A 2 -15.72 -15.01 -20.03
CA ASP A 2 -15.31 -13.90 -19.16
C ASP A 2 -13.79 -14.00 -18.87
N PRO A 3 -12.98 -12.95 -19.13
CA PRO A 3 -11.54 -12.98 -18.87
C PRO A 3 -11.18 -12.95 -17.36
N ALA A 4 -12.16 -12.79 -16.45
CA ALA A 4 -11.91 -12.81 -15.01
C ALA A 4 -11.42 -14.17 -14.45
N HIS A 5 -11.50 -15.26 -15.23
CA HIS A 5 -11.35 -16.62 -14.69
C HIS A 5 -10.02 -17.34 -14.94
N THR A 6 -9.10 -16.76 -15.73
CA THR A 6 -7.73 -17.30 -15.88
C THR A 6 -6.72 -16.49 -15.07
N ARG A 7 -6.90 -16.48 -13.75
CA ARG A 7 -5.83 -16.08 -12.84
C ARG A 7 -4.84 -17.24 -12.74
N GLY A 8 -3.90 -17.28 -13.68
CA GLY A 8 -2.79 -18.24 -13.65
C GLY A 8 -2.04 -18.15 -12.31
N GLU A 9 -1.49 -19.27 -11.88
CA GLU A 9 -0.69 -19.39 -10.65
C GLU A 9 0.66 -18.71 -10.82
N ALA A 10 0.65 -17.37 -10.83
CA ALA A 10 1.83 -16.58 -10.59
C ALA A 10 2.28 -16.77 -9.14
N ALA A 11 3.59 -16.96 -8.93
CA ALA A 11 4.19 -17.19 -7.63
C ALA A 11 3.72 -16.18 -6.57
N LYS A 12 3.59 -16.63 -5.31
CA LYS A 12 3.07 -15.84 -4.18
C LYS A 12 4.03 -14.74 -3.68
N GLN A 13 4.76 -14.10 -4.58
CA GLN A 13 5.51 -12.89 -4.28
C GLN A 13 4.54 -11.74 -3.98
N SER A 14 4.77 -11.03 -2.88
CA SER A 14 4.06 -9.79 -2.59
C SER A 14 4.43 -8.75 -3.66
N ALA A 15 3.57 -7.74 -3.89
CA ALA A 15 3.87 -6.71 -4.89
C ALA A 15 5.19 -5.95 -4.62
N ILE A 16 5.71 -6.00 -3.38
CA ILE A 16 7.03 -5.44 -3.04
C ILE A 16 8.18 -6.43 -3.27
N GLY A 17 7.92 -7.73 -3.12
CA GLY A 17 8.76 -8.82 -3.64
C GLY A 17 8.64 -9.05 -5.15
N MET A 18 8.07 -8.10 -5.89
CA MET A 18 8.20 -7.93 -7.34
C MET A 18 8.92 -6.62 -7.72
N LEU A 19 9.19 -5.73 -6.75
CA LEU A 19 9.65 -4.36 -6.97
C LEU A 19 10.97 -4.02 -6.28
N ASN A 20 11.35 -4.70 -5.20
CA ASN A 20 12.63 -4.48 -4.51
C ASN A 20 13.64 -5.54 -4.97
N ASP A 21 13.16 -6.78 -4.91
CA ASP A 21 13.67 -8.03 -5.46
C ASP A 21 12.38 -8.78 -5.92
N MET A 22 12.34 -9.97 -6.53
CA MET A 22 13.37 -10.91 -6.96
C MET A 22 13.00 -11.44 -8.37
N TYR A 23 13.94 -11.58 -9.30
CA TYR A 23 13.80 -12.59 -10.35
C TYR A 23 14.23 -13.92 -9.73
N ILE A 24 13.32 -14.89 -9.60
CA ILE A 24 13.71 -16.27 -9.25
C ILE A 24 14.12 -16.93 -10.55
N GLU A 25 15.41 -17.20 -10.73
CA GLU A 25 15.80 -18.32 -11.58
C GLU A 25 15.80 -19.58 -10.70
N GLU A 26 14.93 -20.52 -11.02
CA GLU A 26 15.04 -21.89 -10.50
C GLU A 26 16.24 -22.52 -11.21
N SER A 27 17.33 -22.76 -10.47
CA SER A 27 18.42 -23.62 -10.91
C SER A 27 18.05 -25.08 -10.64
N ASP A 28 18.21 -25.95 -11.63
CA ASP A 28 17.95 -27.41 -11.52
C ASP A 28 18.95 -28.15 -10.59
N ASP A 29 19.98 -27.47 -10.09
CA ASP A 29 21.00 -28.01 -9.18
C ASP A 29 20.53 -27.98 -7.70
N GLU A 30 20.93 -28.99 -6.91
CA GLU A 30 20.37 -29.30 -5.57
C GLU A 30 20.57 -28.22 -4.47
N ASP A 31 21.24 -27.11 -4.76
CA ASP A 31 21.64 -26.05 -3.80
C ASP A 31 20.74 -24.79 -3.78
N GLY A 32 19.51 -24.88 -4.31
CA GLY A 32 18.41 -23.97 -3.98
C GLY A 32 18.37 -22.57 -4.62
N VAL A 33 17.32 -21.80 -4.29
CA VAL A 33 16.98 -20.53 -4.96
C VAL A 33 17.95 -19.40 -4.60
N VAL A 34 18.69 -18.88 -5.59
CA VAL A 34 19.54 -17.70 -5.45
C VAL A 34 18.71 -16.43 -5.67
N GLN A 35 18.80 -15.48 -4.73
CA GLN A 35 18.17 -14.16 -4.83
C GLN A 35 19.16 -13.14 -5.41
N MET A 36 18.79 -12.44 -6.48
CA MET A 36 19.58 -11.34 -7.05
C MET A 36 18.72 -10.08 -7.22
N PRO A 37 19.28 -8.88 -6.97
CA PRO A 37 18.51 -7.64 -7.02
C PRO A 37 18.17 -7.24 -8.46
N LEU A 38 16.98 -6.67 -8.64
CA LEU A 38 16.60 -5.99 -9.86
C LEU A 38 17.37 -4.66 -9.95
N ASP A 39 18.26 -4.52 -10.93
CA ASP A 39 19.12 -3.34 -11.17
C ASP A 39 18.31 -2.10 -11.59
N MET A 40 17.49 -1.59 -10.67
CA MET A 40 16.69 -0.39 -10.86
C MET A 40 17.48 0.86 -10.43
N PRO A 41 17.35 1.98 -11.17
CA PRO A 41 18.08 3.21 -10.85
C PRO A 41 17.50 3.98 -9.64
N PHE A 42 16.66 3.34 -8.82
CA PHE A 42 16.07 3.91 -7.61
C PHE A 42 15.86 2.83 -6.54
N THR A 43 16.18 3.18 -5.29
CA THR A 43 15.89 2.34 -4.12
C THR A 43 14.40 2.35 -3.83
N THR A 44 13.89 1.22 -3.35
CA THR A 44 12.51 1.05 -2.90
C THR A 44 12.50 0.64 -1.43
N VAL A 45 11.50 1.10 -0.66
CA VAL A 45 11.40 0.86 0.79
C VAL A 45 9.98 0.38 1.13
N PRO A 46 9.81 -0.69 1.92
CA PRO A 46 8.49 -1.11 2.38
C PRO A 46 7.87 -0.06 3.29
N ALA A 47 6.63 0.36 2.96
CA ALA A 47 5.90 1.29 3.79
C ALA A 47 5.45 0.59 5.10
N PRO A 48 5.81 1.10 6.30
CA PRO A 48 5.72 0.41 7.59
C PRO A 48 4.28 0.13 8.03
N GLY A 49 4.04 -0.86 8.90
CA GLY A 49 2.69 -1.16 9.42
C GLY A 49 1.73 -1.83 8.41
N GLY A 50 2.26 -2.59 7.44
CA GLY A 50 1.45 -3.41 6.52
C GLY A 50 0.52 -2.63 5.59
N ASN A 51 -0.49 -3.30 5.01
CA ASN A 51 -1.42 -2.68 4.04
C ASN A 51 -2.80 -2.38 4.66
N VAL A 52 -2.83 -1.94 5.91
CA VAL A 52 -4.06 -1.61 6.63
C VAL A 52 -4.63 -0.29 6.09
N LEU A 53 -5.91 -0.27 5.71
CA LEU A 53 -6.54 0.89 5.06
C LEU A 53 -6.64 2.09 5.99
N ASP A 54 -7.02 1.90 7.25
CA ASP A 54 -7.25 2.99 8.19
C ASP A 54 -5.93 3.70 8.53
N VAL A 55 -4.87 2.95 8.85
CA VAL A 55 -3.50 3.46 9.04
C VAL A 55 -3.03 4.30 7.86
N ARG A 56 -3.32 3.85 6.63
CA ARG A 56 -3.00 4.57 5.39
C ARG A 56 -3.80 5.86 5.21
N ILE A 57 -5.07 5.89 5.60
CA ILE A 57 -5.93 7.07 5.54
C ILE A 57 -5.52 8.08 6.62
N ASP A 58 -5.29 7.61 7.85
CA ASP A 58 -4.86 8.44 8.98
C ASP A 58 -3.46 9.03 8.77
N ALA A 59 -2.58 8.29 8.10
CA ALA A 59 -1.30 8.83 7.65
C ALA A 59 -1.51 10.11 6.81
N VAL A 60 -2.42 10.11 5.83
CA VAL A 60 -2.73 11.30 5.02
C VAL A 60 -3.44 12.39 5.85
N ASN A 61 -4.39 12.00 6.71
CA ASN A 61 -5.13 12.94 7.58
C ASN A 61 -4.19 13.75 8.49
N SER A 62 -3.11 13.13 9.00
CA SER A 62 -2.14 13.82 9.87
C SER A 62 -1.48 15.02 9.19
N TYR A 63 -1.09 14.89 7.91
CA TYR A 63 -0.47 15.97 7.14
C TYR A 63 -1.49 17.03 6.70
N LEU A 64 -2.74 16.64 6.47
CA LEU A 64 -3.81 17.57 6.10
C LEU A 64 -4.32 18.42 7.27
N THR A 65 -4.23 17.93 8.50
CA THR A 65 -4.80 18.58 9.70
C THR A 65 -3.77 19.34 10.55
N ARG A 66 -2.47 19.04 10.44
CA ARG A 66 -1.41 19.71 11.23
C ARG A 66 -0.79 20.92 10.53
N LEU A 67 -0.26 21.83 11.34
CA LEU A 67 0.57 22.95 10.90
C LEU A 67 2.04 22.71 11.33
N ILE A 68 2.98 23.20 10.52
CA ILE A 68 4.41 23.30 10.85
C ILE A 68 4.77 24.77 10.71
N ASP A 69 5.29 25.39 11.76
CA ASP A 69 5.62 26.82 11.84
C ASP A 69 4.48 27.76 11.38
N GLY A 70 3.23 27.36 11.64
CA GLY A 70 2.02 28.09 11.24
C GLY A 70 1.59 27.90 9.78
N ALA A 71 2.34 27.16 8.98
CA ALA A 71 1.98 26.80 7.61
C ALA A 71 1.38 25.38 7.52
N PRO A 72 0.52 25.07 6.53
CA PRO A 72 -0.01 23.72 6.33
C PRO A 72 1.10 22.69 6.08
N ALA A 73 1.06 21.55 6.78
CA ALA A 73 2.05 20.49 6.61
C ALA A 73 1.91 19.69 5.30
N PHE A 74 0.86 19.93 4.51
CA PHE A 74 0.65 19.34 3.19
C PHE A 74 0.47 20.40 2.11
N LEU A 75 1.36 20.40 1.12
CA LEU A 75 1.31 21.30 -0.03
C LEU A 75 1.15 20.51 -1.34
N LEU A 76 0.04 20.73 -2.05
CA LEU A 76 -0.25 20.06 -3.33
C LEU A 76 -0.04 21.00 -4.51
N HIS A 77 1.02 20.77 -5.28
CA HIS A 77 1.34 21.59 -6.45
C HIS A 77 0.18 21.63 -7.48
N PRO A 78 -0.15 22.79 -8.09
CA PRO A 78 -1.29 22.92 -9.01
C PRO A 78 -1.32 21.92 -10.17
N ARG A 79 -0.15 21.50 -10.67
CA ARG A 79 -0.02 20.50 -11.77
C ARG A 79 -0.50 19.10 -11.37
N CYS A 80 -0.61 18.77 -10.09
CA CYS A 80 -1.04 17.45 -9.58
C CYS A 80 -2.57 17.27 -9.68
N SER A 81 -3.11 17.48 -10.89
CA SER A 81 -4.55 17.53 -11.16
C SER A 81 -5.29 16.21 -10.89
N GLY A 82 -4.61 15.07 -11.03
CA GLY A 82 -5.14 13.75 -10.68
C GLY A 82 -5.38 13.59 -9.17
N LEU A 83 -4.35 13.86 -8.34
CA LEU A 83 -4.47 13.87 -6.88
C LEU A 83 -5.51 14.87 -6.39
N ARG A 84 -5.51 16.09 -6.94
CA ARG A 84 -6.51 17.13 -6.63
C ARG A 84 -7.94 16.66 -6.91
N LYS A 85 -8.19 16.02 -8.05
CA LYS A 85 -9.49 15.39 -8.36
C LYS A 85 -9.82 14.23 -7.42
N GLY A 86 -8.80 13.47 -6.99
CA GLY A 86 -8.91 12.44 -5.94
C GLY A 86 -9.53 13.01 -4.67
N PHE A 87 -8.88 14.01 -4.07
CA PHE A 87 -9.34 14.70 -2.86
C PHE A 87 -10.73 15.36 -3.03
N LEU A 88 -11.03 15.92 -4.19
CA LEU A 88 -12.36 16.50 -4.50
C LEU A 88 -13.43 15.44 -4.81
N GLY A 89 -13.33 14.24 -4.22
CA GLY A 89 -14.36 13.19 -4.25
C GLY A 89 -14.28 12.18 -5.39
N ARG A 90 -13.19 12.15 -6.17
CA ARG A 90 -12.94 10.98 -7.06
C ARG A 90 -12.47 9.76 -6.28
N TYR A 91 -11.76 9.94 -5.18
CA TYR A 91 -11.53 8.89 -4.18
C TYR A 91 -12.61 8.99 -3.11
N ARG A 92 -13.36 7.90 -2.89
CA ARG A 92 -14.48 7.84 -1.95
C ARG A 92 -14.95 6.40 -1.73
N PHE A 93 -15.60 6.16 -0.60
CA PHE A 93 -16.43 4.96 -0.39
C PHE A 93 -17.71 5.04 -1.25
N GLU A 94 -18.19 3.90 -1.76
CA GLU A 94 -19.44 3.87 -2.53
C GLU A 94 -20.64 3.63 -1.61
N ARG A 95 -21.72 4.39 -1.83
CA ARG A 95 -23.00 4.18 -1.13
C ARG A 95 -23.68 2.90 -1.64
N VAL A 96 -24.00 1.99 -0.74
CA VAL A 96 -24.79 0.80 -1.01
C VAL A 96 -26.26 1.21 -1.10
N GLN A 97 -26.98 0.77 -2.12
CA GLN A 97 -28.42 1.04 -2.25
C GLN A 97 -29.19 0.07 -1.37
N VAL A 98 -29.41 0.45 -0.10
CA VAL A 98 -30.29 -0.26 0.84
C VAL A 98 -31.48 0.65 1.14
N SER A 99 -32.69 0.09 1.16
CA SER A 99 -33.89 0.84 1.53
C SER A 99 -33.87 1.19 3.02
N GLY A 100 -33.83 2.48 3.35
CA GLY A 100 -33.98 3.01 4.71
C GLY A 100 -32.72 3.60 5.34
N ASP A 101 -31.53 3.08 5.03
CA ASP A 101 -30.25 3.48 5.64
C ASP A 101 -29.22 3.93 4.60
N ASP A 102 -28.49 5.01 4.88
CA ASP A 102 -27.26 5.36 4.15
C ASP A 102 -26.10 4.48 4.61
N ARG A 103 -25.89 3.35 3.91
CA ARG A 103 -24.73 2.46 4.11
C ARG A 103 -23.68 2.68 3.03
N TYR A 104 -22.42 2.51 3.39
CA TYR A 104 -21.28 2.59 2.48
C TYR A 104 -20.54 1.24 2.42
N LYS A 105 -19.73 1.04 1.38
CA LYS A 105 -18.79 -0.08 1.33
C LYS A 105 -17.61 0.18 2.27
N GLU A 106 -17.11 -0.88 2.92
CA GLU A 106 -15.91 -0.85 3.76
C GLU A 106 -14.64 -0.39 3.01
N LEU A 107 -14.60 -0.62 1.69
CA LEU A 107 -13.45 -0.26 0.85
C LEU A 107 -13.79 0.90 -0.12
N PRO A 108 -12.84 1.81 -0.38
CA PRO A 108 -13.00 2.89 -1.34
C PRO A 108 -13.15 2.34 -2.76
N LYS A 109 -13.84 3.09 -3.63
CA LYS A 109 -13.98 2.74 -5.04
C LYS A 109 -12.61 2.70 -5.72
N LYS A 110 -12.15 1.52 -6.14
CA LYS A 110 -11.01 1.40 -7.07
C LYS A 110 -11.43 1.97 -8.43
N ASN A 111 -10.81 3.07 -8.85
CA ASN A 111 -11.13 3.81 -10.06
C ASN A 111 -9.89 4.47 -10.68
N HIS A 112 -9.27 3.76 -11.62
CA HIS A 112 -8.08 4.26 -12.31
C HIS A 112 -8.35 5.62 -13.03
N PRO A 113 -7.44 6.60 -12.95
CA PRO A 113 -6.16 6.60 -12.20
C PRO A 113 -6.29 7.15 -10.76
N TYR A 114 -7.47 7.60 -10.33
CA TYR A 114 -7.63 8.41 -9.13
C TYR A 114 -7.36 7.63 -7.84
N SER A 115 -7.83 6.38 -7.76
CA SER A 115 -7.53 5.51 -6.62
C SER A 115 -6.05 5.18 -6.52
N ASP A 116 -5.36 5.03 -7.64
CA ASP A 116 -4.00 4.52 -7.68
C ASP A 116 -3.00 5.62 -7.28
N LEU A 117 -3.27 6.85 -7.71
CA LEU A 117 -2.59 8.05 -7.22
C LEU A 117 -2.79 8.24 -5.71
N GLN A 118 -3.98 7.96 -5.18
CA GLN A 118 -4.29 8.10 -3.76
C GLN A 118 -3.70 6.97 -2.91
N ASP A 119 -3.74 5.72 -3.37
CA ASP A 119 -3.02 4.59 -2.74
C ASP A 119 -1.50 4.86 -2.70
N GLY A 120 -0.93 5.43 -3.78
CA GLY A 120 0.47 5.86 -3.83
C GLY A 120 0.79 6.96 -2.81
N LEU A 121 -0.04 8.00 -2.74
CA LEU A 121 0.12 9.07 -1.75
C LEU A 121 0.02 8.55 -0.31
N GLN A 122 -0.92 7.63 -0.03
CA GLN A 122 -1.08 7.04 1.30
C GLN A 122 0.18 6.30 1.75
N ASN A 123 0.79 5.50 0.87
CA ASN A 123 2.05 4.82 1.18
C ASN A 123 3.21 5.78 1.40
N ILE A 124 3.28 6.89 0.64
CA ILE A 124 4.27 7.95 0.86
C ILE A 124 4.06 8.59 2.25
N CYS A 125 2.85 9.07 2.56
CA CYS A 125 2.56 9.69 3.86
C CYS A 125 2.84 8.75 5.04
N LYS A 126 2.52 7.46 4.90
CA LYS A 126 2.78 6.43 5.91
C LYS A 126 4.28 6.16 6.07
N GLY A 127 5.03 6.08 4.97
CA GLY A 127 6.49 5.93 5.00
C GLY A 127 7.22 7.16 5.57
N THR A 128 6.73 8.37 5.32
CA THR A 128 7.34 9.61 5.81
C THR A 128 6.88 10.04 7.21
N MET A 129 5.85 9.39 7.77
CA MET A 129 5.46 9.59 9.17
C MET A 129 6.52 9.05 10.14
N GLY A 130 7.32 8.07 9.68
CA GLY A 130 8.40 7.43 10.43
C GLY A 130 9.69 8.26 10.54
N GLU A 131 9.61 9.38 11.27
CA GLU A 131 10.65 9.68 12.28
C GLU A 131 10.15 9.16 13.64
N THR A 132 9.72 7.89 13.66
CA THR A 132 9.35 7.15 14.86
C THR A 132 10.04 5.81 14.81
N GLU A 133 10.63 5.43 15.93
CA GLU A 133 11.22 4.12 16.17
C GLU A 133 10.20 3.04 15.80
N VAL A 134 10.66 2.03 15.06
CA VAL A 134 9.89 0.80 14.92
C VAL A 134 9.98 0.13 16.29
N ASP A 135 8.88 0.08 17.04
CA ASP A 135 8.83 -0.74 18.26
C ASP A 135 9.09 -2.19 17.84
N ASP A 136 10.27 -2.70 18.18
CA ASP A 136 10.72 -4.04 17.78
C ASP A 136 9.70 -5.12 18.23
N GLU A 137 9.05 -4.90 19.38
CA GLU A 137 7.96 -5.74 19.92
C GLU A 137 6.80 -5.96 18.92
N TYR A 138 6.41 -4.94 18.15
CA TYR A 138 5.35 -5.07 17.14
C TYR A 138 5.81 -5.81 15.87
N PHE A 139 7.10 -5.74 15.56
CA PHE A 139 7.69 -6.48 14.44
C PHE A 139 7.90 -7.96 14.81
N GLU A 140 8.29 -8.24 16.06
CA GLU A 140 8.38 -9.58 16.64
C GLU A 140 7.01 -10.26 16.68
N GLU A 141 5.95 -9.61 17.16
CA GLU A 141 4.58 -10.17 17.15
C GLU A 141 4.17 -10.60 15.72
N TYR A 142 4.48 -9.78 14.71
CA TYR A 142 4.21 -10.10 13.31
C TYR A 142 5.04 -11.27 12.78
N GLN A 143 6.30 -11.41 13.21
CA GLN A 143 7.15 -12.56 12.84
C GLN A 143 6.70 -13.85 13.53
N GLU A 144 6.31 -13.80 14.81
CA GLU A 144 5.73 -14.93 15.53
C GLU A 144 4.41 -15.37 14.90
N GLN A 145 3.52 -14.45 14.54
CA GLN A 145 2.29 -14.79 13.83
C GLN A 145 2.58 -15.41 12.45
N ALA A 146 3.54 -14.86 11.69
CA ALA A 146 3.94 -15.42 10.39
C ALA A 146 4.57 -16.82 10.50
N THR A 147 5.42 -17.06 11.50
CA THR A 147 6.04 -18.37 11.74
C THR A 147 5.07 -19.39 12.35
N SER A 148 4.08 -18.97 13.14
CA SER A 148 3.01 -19.86 13.64
C SER A 148 2.18 -20.49 12.52
N TRP A 149 2.10 -19.84 11.35
CA TRP A 149 1.46 -20.38 10.14
C TRP A 149 2.36 -21.32 9.32
N SER A 150 3.66 -21.40 9.62
CA SER A 150 4.58 -22.39 9.03
C SER A 150 4.65 -23.72 9.79
N GLY A 151 3.89 -23.85 10.88
CA GLY A 151 3.87 -25.02 11.77
C GLY A 151 2.75 -26.04 11.52
N ARG A 152 2.29 -26.25 10.27
CA ARG A 152 1.26 -27.27 9.96
C ARG A 152 1.34 -27.83 8.55
#